data_AF-A0AAJ8MZ48-F1
#
_entry.id   AF-A0AAJ8MZ48-F1
#
_cell.length_a   1.000
_cell.length_b   1.000
_cell.length_c   1.000
_cell.angle_alpha   90.00
_cell.angle_beta   90.00
_cell.angle_gamma   90.00
#
_symmetry.space_group_name_H-M   'P 1'
#
loop_
_entity.id
_entity.type
_entity.pdbx_description
1 polymer ?
#
loop_
_entity_poly.entity_id
_entity_poly.type
_entity_poly.pdbx_seq_one_letter_code
_entity_poly.pdbx_strand_id
1 'polypeptide(L)'
;MNPSTAFRQILLTESLRHPTESSSSSSSSDDDEPKPEPTPTLLDPSKTLAMSLSRIGTPTQRLVSGTLLELAELSEEDYGGPLHSIVIVGKRLHPLELEYAGRFAVGGEAGNWWKVGKEVYGVERETF
;
A
#
# COMPACT_ATOMS: atom_id res chain seq x y z
N MET A 1 2.43 12.77 13.24
CA MET A 1 1.40 12.09 12.43
C MET A 1 1.63 10.60 12.55
N ASN A 2 0.61 9.84 12.95
CA ASN A 2 0.69 8.37 13.05
C ASN A 2 0.68 7.74 11.63
N PRO A 3 1.40 6.64 11.36
CA PRO A 3 1.37 5.95 10.07
C PRO A 3 -0.04 5.57 9.60
N SER A 4 -0.94 5.15 10.49
CA SER A 4 -2.34 4.82 10.16
C SER A 4 -3.04 6.01 9.49
N THR A 5 -2.84 7.23 10.01
CA THR A 5 -3.37 8.46 9.41
C THR A 5 -2.72 8.74 8.04
N ALA A 6 -1.41 8.53 7.91
CA ALA A 6 -0.70 8.76 6.65
C ALA A 6 -1.21 7.82 5.53
N PHE A 7 -1.36 6.52 5.81
CA PHE A 7 -1.90 5.57 4.83
C PHE A 7 -3.34 5.90 4.43
N ARG A 8 -4.21 6.25 5.39
CA ARG A 8 -5.59 6.69 5.08
C ARG A 8 -5.63 7.93 4.19
N GLN A 9 -4.73 8.90 4.41
CA GLN A 9 -4.63 10.08 3.56
C GLN A 9 -4.14 9.76 2.15
N ILE A 10 -3.21 8.80 2.01
CA ILE A 10 -2.80 8.27 0.69
C ILE A 10 -4.00 7.66 -0.03
N LEU A 11 -4.78 6.79 0.64
CA LEU A 11 -5.95 6.16 0.04
C LEU A 11 -7.03 7.18 -0.35
N LEU A 12 -7.29 8.16 0.51
CA LEU A 12 -8.22 9.24 0.24
C LEU A 12 -7.78 10.02 -1.01
N THR A 13 -6.49 10.39 -1.08
CA THR A 13 -5.94 11.14 -2.22
C THR A 13 -6.05 10.35 -3.53
N GLU A 14 -5.75 9.05 -3.51
CA GLU A 14 -5.92 8.18 -4.70
C GLU A 14 -7.40 8.07 -5.11
N SER A 15 -8.33 7.96 -4.14
CA SER A 15 -9.77 7.89 -4.44
C SER A 15 -10.34 9.19 -5.02
N LEU A 16 -9.81 10.35 -4.61
CA LEU A 16 -10.20 11.64 -5.16
C LEU A 16 -9.62 11.86 -6.57
N ARG A 17 -8.43 11.33 -6.83
CA ARG A 17 -7.79 11.38 -8.15
C ARG A 17 -8.51 10.48 -9.16
N HIS A 18 -9.04 9.35 -8.69
CA HIS A 18 -9.76 8.36 -9.50
C HIS A 18 -11.12 8.05 -8.86
N PRO A 19 -12.13 8.90 -9.05
CA PRO A 19 -13.48 8.60 -8.60
C PRO A 19 -13.94 7.31 -9.28
N THR A 20 -14.23 6.29 -8.49
CA THR A 20 -14.75 5.02 -8.98
C THR A 20 -16.01 5.27 -9.81
N GLU A 21 -16.11 4.60 -10.97
CA GLU A 21 -17.20 4.75 -11.95
C GLU A 21 -18.61 4.46 -11.38
N SER A 22 -18.73 4.00 -10.13
CA SER A 22 -20.00 3.71 -9.46
C SER A 22 -20.79 4.94 -9.00
N SER A 23 -20.21 6.14 -9.04
CA SER A 23 -20.88 7.38 -8.58
C SER A 23 -21.33 8.33 -9.69
N SER A 24 -21.09 8.00 -10.97
CA SER A 24 -21.47 8.81 -12.14
C SER A 24 -22.61 8.22 -12.97
N SER A 25 -23.57 7.55 -12.32
CA SER A 25 -24.85 7.18 -12.95
C SER A 25 -26.00 8.08 -12.47
N SER A 26 -25.99 9.34 -12.89
CA SER A 26 -27.21 10.15 -13.16
C SER A 26 -26.87 11.59 -13.54
N SER A 27 -26.34 11.79 -14.75
CA SER A 27 -26.63 13.01 -15.50
C SER A 27 -26.66 12.66 -16.98
N SER A 28 -27.87 12.41 -17.48
CA SER A 28 -28.16 12.38 -18.91
C SER A 28 -28.00 13.79 -19.47
N SER A 29 -26.91 14.02 -20.20
CA SER A 29 -26.79 15.13 -21.15
C SER A 29 -26.01 14.61 -22.35
N ASP A 30 -26.68 14.67 -23.50
CA ASP A 30 -26.23 14.28 -24.82
C ASP A 30 -25.09 15.20 -25.32
N ASP A 31 -23.88 15.01 -24.82
CA ASP A 31 -22.68 15.64 -25.38
C ASP A 31 -21.70 14.56 -25.85
N ASP A 32 -21.54 14.47 -27.17
CA ASP A 32 -20.63 13.59 -27.93
C ASP A 32 -19.17 14.06 -27.78
N GLU A 33 -18.70 14.28 -26.54
CA GLU A 33 -17.31 14.62 -26.26
C GLU A 33 -16.54 13.32 -25.93
N PRO A 34 -15.41 13.03 -26.61
CA PRO A 34 -14.61 11.85 -26.28
C PRO A 34 -14.08 11.98 -24.85
N LYS A 35 -14.63 11.15 -23.94
CA LYS A 35 -14.15 11.08 -22.57
C LYS A 35 -12.65 10.79 -22.56
N PRO A 36 -11.83 11.57 -21.82
CA PRO A 36 -10.41 11.29 -21.71
C PRO A 36 -10.22 9.88 -21.13
N GLU A 37 -9.36 9.09 -21.76
CA GLU A 37 -8.95 7.77 -21.29
C GLU A 37 -8.59 7.83 -19.79
N PRO A 38 -9.09 6.89 -18.96
CA PRO A 38 -8.84 6.92 -17.53
C PRO A 38 -7.33 6.87 -17.29
N THR A 39 -6.79 7.91 -16.65
CA THR A 39 -5.38 7.91 -16.26
C THR A 39 -5.15 6.74 -15.30
N PRO A 40 -4.12 5.90 -15.51
CA PRO A 40 -3.89 4.75 -14.64
C PRO A 40 -3.58 5.20 -13.22
N THR A 41 -4.21 4.52 -12.23
CA THR A 41 -3.97 4.76 -10.81
C THR A 41 -2.49 4.58 -10.47
N LEU A 42 -1.91 5.57 -9.80
CA LEU A 42 -0.47 5.59 -9.53
C LEU A 42 -0.12 4.60 -8.41
N LEU A 43 -0.99 4.48 -7.41
CA LEU A 43 -0.82 3.62 -6.24
C LEU A 43 -2.11 2.83 -5.96
N ASP A 44 -2.36 1.75 -6.70
CA ASP A 44 -3.50 0.85 -6.41
C ASP A 44 -3.37 0.34 -4.96
N PRO A 45 -4.34 0.64 -4.06
CA PRO A 45 -4.22 0.34 -2.63
C PRO A 45 -4.01 -1.14 -2.32
N SER A 46 -4.59 -2.02 -3.14
CA SER A 46 -4.54 -3.48 -2.96
C SER A 46 -3.30 -4.13 -3.56
N LYS A 47 -2.60 -3.42 -4.46
CA LYS A 47 -1.46 -3.95 -5.23
C LYS A 47 -0.14 -3.23 -4.94
N THR A 48 -0.19 -2.11 -4.21
CA THR A 48 1.01 -1.34 -3.85
C THR A 48 1.51 -1.78 -2.49
N LEU A 49 2.73 -2.33 -2.46
CA LEU A 49 3.42 -2.69 -1.24
C LEU A 49 4.04 -1.46 -0.57
N ALA A 50 4.00 -1.44 0.76
CA ALA A 50 4.61 -0.40 1.57
C ALA A 50 5.10 -0.94 2.92
N MET A 51 5.87 -0.13 3.62
CA MET A 51 6.34 -0.41 4.97
C MET A 51 6.20 0.82 5.86
N SER A 52 5.92 0.58 7.14
CA SER A 52 6.07 1.56 8.20
C SER A 52 7.24 1.16 9.09
N LEU A 53 7.99 2.17 9.51
CA LEU A 53 9.16 2.06 10.38
C LEU A 53 8.96 3.01 11.55
N SER A 54 9.05 2.49 12.77
CA SER A 54 8.89 3.29 13.99
C SER A 54 10.06 3.06 14.94
N ARG A 55 10.60 4.15 15.50
CA ARG A 55 11.69 4.14 16.49
C ARG A 55 12.88 3.25 16.11
N ILE A 56 13.28 3.29 14.84
CA ILE A 56 14.40 2.51 14.32
C ILE A 56 15.67 2.80 15.13
N GLY A 57 16.38 1.74 15.52
CA GLY A 57 17.57 1.82 16.37
C GLY A 57 17.29 1.83 17.88
N THR A 58 16.02 1.72 18.32
CA THR A 58 15.66 1.62 19.74
C THR A 58 15.16 0.21 20.11
N PRO A 59 15.15 -0.17 21.40
CA PRO A 59 14.56 -1.45 21.85
C PRO A 59 13.07 -1.59 21.53
N THR A 60 12.39 -0.47 21.32
CA THR A 60 10.96 -0.40 21.02
C THR A 60 10.67 -0.18 19.54
N GLN A 61 11.64 -0.48 18.67
CA GLN A 61 11.50 -0.39 17.22
C GLN A 61 10.35 -1.28 16.73
N ARG A 62 9.64 -0.82 15.72
CA ARG A 62 8.56 -1.57 15.11
C ARG A 62 8.58 -1.40 13.59
N LEU A 63 8.54 -2.53 12.89
CA LEU A 63 8.44 -2.59 11.44
C LEU A 63 7.14 -3.31 11.11
N VAL A 64 6.41 -2.79 10.13
CA VAL A 64 5.18 -3.40 9.62
C VAL A 64 5.18 -3.24 8.11
N SER A 65 4.96 -4.33 7.38
CA SER A 65 4.88 -4.34 5.92
C SER A 65 3.55 -4.91 5.45
N GLY A 66 3.11 -4.51 4.28
CA GLY A 66 1.84 -4.95 3.72
C GLY A 66 1.46 -4.15 2.48
N THR A 67 0.24 -4.36 2.01
CA THR A 67 -0.38 -3.47 1.02
C THR A 67 -0.76 -2.14 1.68
N LEU A 68 -0.90 -1.07 0.88
CA LEU A 68 -1.40 0.22 1.40
C LEU A 68 -2.76 0.07 2.08
N LEU A 69 -3.62 -0.80 1.56
CA LEU A 69 -4.94 -1.08 2.15
C LEU A 69 -4.80 -1.70 3.55
N GLU A 70 -4.04 -2.79 3.69
CA GLU A 70 -3.83 -3.47 4.98
C GLU A 70 -3.24 -2.51 6.02
N LEU A 71 -2.27 -1.69 5.62
CA LEU A 71 -1.65 -0.71 6.52
C LEU A 71 -2.64 0.40 6.93
N ALA A 72 -3.56 0.82 6.07
CA ALA A 72 -4.57 1.82 6.45
C ALA A 72 -5.60 1.28 7.47
N GLU A 73 -5.80 -0.03 7.52
CA GLU A 73 -6.75 -0.72 8.42
C GLU A 73 -6.16 -0.94 9.82
N LEU A 74 -4.84 -0.95 9.97
CA LEU A 74 -4.19 -1.12 11.27
C LEU A 74 -4.47 0.03 12.24
N SER A 75 -4.43 -0.31 13.53
CA SER A 75 -4.58 0.65 14.62
C SER A 75 -3.28 1.43 14.86
N GLU A 76 -3.38 2.55 15.58
CA GLU A 76 -2.20 3.34 15.94
C GLU A 76 -1.18 2.57 16.79
N GLU A 77 -1.67 1.65 17.63
CA GLU A 77 -0.84 0.82 18.52
C GLU A 77 0.01 -0.17 17.75
N ASP A 78 -0.47 -0.62 16.58
CA ASP A 78 0.26 -1.51 15.68
C ASP A 78 1.52 -0.89 15.11
N TYR A 79 1.65 0.44 15.17
CA TYR A 79 2.84 1.16 14.74
C TYR A 79 3.79 1.51 15.87
N GLY A 80 3.37 1.39 17.13
CA GLY A 80 4.14 1.87 18.28
C GLY A 80 4.23 3.40 18.32
N GLY A 81 5.15 3.92 19.13
CA GLY A 81 5.33 5.37 19.30
C GLY A 81 6.24 6.01 18.24
N PRO A 82 6.29 7.35 18.19
CA PRO A 82 7.14 8.11 17.26
C PRO A 82 8.63 8.01 17.62
N LEU A 83 9.56 8.31 16.70
CA LEU A 83 9.36 8.82 15.33
C LEU A 83 9.00 7.74 14.32
N HIS A 84 8.30 8.15 13.25
CA HIS A 84 7.83 7.26 12.19
C HIS A 84 8.38 7.67 10.81
N SER A 85 8.61 6.68 9.96
CA SER A 85 8.81 6.85 8.52
C SER A 85 8.03 5.78 7.75
N ILE A 86 7.68 6.10 6.51
CA ILE A 86 6.99 5.17 5.60
C ILE A 86 7.84 4.99 4.35
N VAL A 87 7.77 3.81 3.75
CA VAL A 87 8.43 3.46 2.50
C VAL A 87 7.39 2.91 1.55
N ILE A 88 7.31 3.46 0.34
CA ILE A 88 6.49 2.93 -0.74
C ILE A 88 7.41 2.11 -1.65
N VAL A 89 7.06 0.85 -1.90
CA VAL A 89 7.90 -0.06 -2.67
C VAL A 89 7.81 0.29 -4.16
N GLY A 90 8.96 0.57 -4.76
CA GLY A 90 9.06 0.84 -6.19
C GLY A 90 8.89 -0.41 -7.07
N LYS A 91 8.68 -0.22 -8.37
CA LYS A 91 8.38 -1.31 -9.32
C LYS A 91 9.42 -2.43 -9.38
N ARG A 92 10.69 -2.14 -9.08
CA ARG A 92 11.78 -3.13 -9.06
C ARG A 92 12.05 -3.48 -7.61
N LEU A 93 11.88 -4.76 -7.28
CA LEU A 93 12.10 -5.33 -5.97
C LEU A 93 13.00 -6.55 -6.14
N HIS A 94 13.99 -6.73 -5.27
CA HIS A 94 14.83 -7.92 -5.27
C HIS A 94 14.19 -9.02 -4.38
N PRO A 95 14.33 -10.32 -4.69
CA PRO A 95 13.84 -11.42 -3.84
C PRO A 95 14.22 -11.29 -2.36
N LEU A 96 15.47 -10.94 -2.08
CA LEU A 96 15.95 -10.71 -0.71
C LEU A 96 15.27 -9.54 0.00
N GLU A 97 14.90 -8.47 -0.73
CA GLU A 97 14.17 -7.34 -0.15
C GLU A 97 12.73 -7.76 0.19
N LEU A 98 12.10 -8.52 -0.72
CA LEU A 98 10.77 -9.12 -0.49
C LEU A 98 10.79 -10.02 0.74
N GLU A 99 11.78 -10.90 0.86
CA GLU A 99 11.89 -11.82 1.99
C GLU A 99 12.16 -11.09 3.31
N TYR A 100 13.10 -10.13 3.33
CA TYR A 100 13.42 -9.40 4.55
C TYR A 100 12.21 -8.63 5.08
N ALA A 101 11.55 -7.86 4.22
CA ALA A 101 10.36 -7.08 4.59
C ALA A 101 9.18 -7.99 4.93
N GLY A 102 9.04 -9.14 4.26
CA GLY A 102 7.95 -10.09 4.50
C GLY A 102 7.95 -10.71 5.90
N ARG A 103 9.08 -10.69 6.63
CA ARG A 103 9.13 -11.07 8.06
C ARG A 103 8.27 -10.18 8.96
N PHE A 104 7.91 -9.00 8.49
CA PHE A 104 7.09 -8.01 9.18
C PHE A 104 5.71 -7.83 8.55
N ALA A 105 5.31 -8.76 7.66
CA ALA A 105 4.08 -8.66 6.91
C ALA A 105 2.85 -8.78 7.81
N VAL A 106 1.85 -7.93 7.57
CA VAL A 106 0.50 -8.13 8.08
C VAL A 106 0.00 -9.49 7.62
N GLY A 107 -0.49 -10.32 8.56
CA GLY A 107 -0.88 -11.71 8.28
C GLY A 107 0.27 -12.71 8.15
N GLY A 108 1.53 -12.28 8.35
CA GLY A 108 2.71 -13.16 8.34
C GLY A 108 2.91 -13.86 6.99
N GLU A 109 3.16 -15.18 7.02
CA GLU A 109 3.36 -15.98 5.80
C GLU A 109 2.09 -16.12 4.94
N ALA A 110 0.90 -15.95 5.54
CA ALA A 110 -0.38 -15.97 4.84
C ALA A 110 -0.84 -14.57 4.36
N GLY A 111 -0.04 -13.53 4.63
CA GLY A 111 -0.35 -12.14 4.28
C GLY A 111 -0.30 -11.88 2.77
N ASN A 112 -0.98 -10.81 2.32
CA ASN A 112 -0.99 -10.45 0.90
C ASN A 112 0.37 -10.00 0.36
N TRP A 113 1.32 -9.63 1.23
CA TRP A 113 2.69 -9.26 0.86
C TRP A 113 3.32 -10.22 -0.14
N TRP A 114 3.23 -11.53 0.12
CA TRP A 114 3.82 -12.56 -0.73
C TRP A 114 3.10 -12.73 -2.06
N LYS A 115 1.76 -12.71 -2.01
CA LYS A 115 0.91 -12.82 -3.20
C LYS A 115 1.16 -11.64 -4.15
N VAL A 116 1.12 -10.42 -3.61
CA VAL A 116 1.33 -9.19 -4.38
C VAL A 116 2.78 -9.10 -4.88
N GLY A 117 3.77 -9.50 -4.07
CA GLY A 117 5.17 -9.60 -4.51
C GLY A 117 5.32 -10.44 -5.78
N LYS A 118 4.64 -11.59 -5.84
CA LYS A 118 4.63 -12.46 -7.02
C LYS A 118 3.83 -11.88 -8.18
N GLU A 119 2.59 -11.49 -7.95
CA GLU A 119 1.63 -11.11 -9.01
C GLU A 119 1.93 -9.73 -9.63
N VAL A 120 2.42 -8.77 -8.84
CA VAL A 120 2.59 -7.37 -9.25
C VAL A 120 4.05 -7.02 -9.46
N TYR A 121 4.93 -7.48 -8.57
CA TYR A 121 6.36 -7.17 -8.62
C TYR A 121 7.16 -8.24 -9.38
N GLY A 122 6.57 -9.41 -9.66
CA GLY A 122 7.24 -10.50 -10.38
C GLY A 122 8.35 -11.19 -9.59
N VAL A 123 8.27 -11.13 -8.26
CA VAL A 123 9.32 -11.59 -7.34
C VAL A 123 8.75 -12.65 -6.40
N GLU A 124 9.50 -13.74 -6.21
CA GLU A 124 9.13 -14.82 -5.31
C GLU A 124 10.23 -15.05 -4.28
N ARG A 125 9.89 -15.68 -3.16
CA ARG A 125 10.85 -16.06 -2.12
C ARG A 125 11.79 -17.13 -2.66
N GLU A 126 13.09 -16.94 -2.49
CA GLU A 126 14.08 -17.97 -2.83
C GLU A 126 14.06 -19.05 -1.75
N THR A 127 13.67 -20.28 -2.12
CA THR A 127 13.91 -21.46 -1.30
C THR A 127 15.36 -21.90 -1.49
N PHE A 128 16.18 -21.75 -0.46
CA PHE A 128 17.53 -22.33 -0.39
C PHE A 128 17.50 -23.73 0.22
#